data_AF-A0AAX6HQF4-F1
#
_entry.id   AF-A0AAX6HQF4-F1
#
_cell.length_a   1.000
_cell.length_b   1.000
_cell.length_c   1.000
_cell.angle_alpha   90.00
_cell.angle_beta   90.00
_cell.angle_gamma   90.00
#
_symmetry.space_group_name_H-M   'P 1'
#
loop_
_entity.id
_entity.type
_entity.pdbx_description
1 polymer ?
#
loop_
_entity_poly.entity_id
_entity_poly.type
_entity_poly.pdbx_seq_one_letter_code
_entity_poly.pdbx_strand_id
1 'polypeptide(L)'
;MLQAEKDKCQYQQCHLGSNFIPKLQGRFLATENFFYTSKFFKLGPTPILSDFMLVGKYFCGEDFLTLKEKYQTLEAEDFSRYCFSSAYIVALLHDSFGIALDDNRLQYANQVGSTELEWALGAFIMHNMSNLNTNHAYEITALVRCNIASILSLFVVIVLLAFAVWIVLRWRKPQLKTIYDLEKGRYIITRVNR
;
A
#
# COMPACT_ATOMS: atom_id res chain seq x y z
N MET A 1 19.94 -21.97 21.40
CA MET A 1 20.40 -22.40 20.06
C MET A 1 19.83 -21.49 18.94
N LEU A 2 20.03 -20.17 19.05
CA LEU A 2 19.83 -19.20 17.93
C LEU A 2 20.99 -18.20 17.80
N GLN A 3 22.00 -18.31 18.69
CA GLN A 3 23.12 -17.37 18.80
C GLN A 3 24.47 -17.96 18.35
N ALA A 4 24.45 -19.16 17.75
CA ALA A 4 25.67 -19.92 17.47
C ALA A 4 25.96 -19.99 15.96
N GLU A 5 26.24 -18.82 15.40
CA GLU A 5 27.25 -18.56 14.35
C GLU A 5 27.23 -17.05 14.14
N LYS A 6 28.12 -16.34 14.86
CA LYS A 6 28.30 -14.89 14.67
C LYS A 6 29.07 -14.66 13.38
N ASP A 7 28.38 -14.79 12.26
CA ASP A 7 28.78 -14.14 11.02
C ASP A 7 29.02 -12.64 11.30
N LYS A 8 29.97 -12.04 10.57
CA LYS A 8 30.37 -10.64 10.78
C LYS A 8 29.15 -9.72 10.67
N CYS A 9 28.64 -9.26 11.81
CA CYS A 9 27.59 -8.25 11.88
C CYS A 9 28.13 -6.93 11.28
N GLN A 10 27.45 -6.41 10.25
CA GLN A 10 27.83 -5.13 9.62
C GLN A 10 27.35 -3.91 10.41
N TYR A 11 26.49 -4.11 11.41
CA TYR A 11 25.88 -3.08 12.23
C TYR A 11 26.45 -3.11 13.66
N GLN A 12 26.17 -2.07 14.46
CA GLN A 12 26.65 -2.01 15.85
C GLN A 12 26.09 -3.16 16.71
N GLN A 13 24.87 -3.62 16.41
CA GLN A 13 24.20 -4.73 17.08
C GLN A 13 23.40 -5.58 16.08
N CYS A 14 23.66 -6.89 16.06
CA CYS A 14 22.83 -7.87 15.37
C CYS A 14 22.30 -8.83 16.42
N HIS A 15 20.98 -9.08 16.39
CA HIS A 15 20.32 -9.90 17.38
C HIS A 15 19.81 -11.23 16.81
N LEU A 16 19.79 -11.38 15.48
CA LEU A 16 19.42 -12.62 14.79
C LEU A 16 20.41 -12.91 13.66
N GLY A 17 21.39 -13.78 13.92
CA GLY A 17 22.51 -14.01 13.01
C GLY A 17 23.28 -12.72 12.71
N SER A 18 23.49 -12.42 11.43
CA SER A 18 24.12 -11.17 10.96
C SER A 18 23.14 -10.04 10.66
N ASN A 19 21.85 -10.16 11.01
CA ASN A 19 20.82 -9.19 10.67
C ASN A 19 20.63 -8.14 11.77
N PHE A 20 20.48 -6.88 11.34
CA PHE A 20 20.09 -5.78 12.22
C PHE A 20 18.61 -5.83 12.56
N ILE A 21 18.31 -5.63 13.85
CA ILE A 21 16.95 -5.52 14.36
C ILE A 21 16.87 -4.20 15.14
N PRO A 22 16.01 -3.26 14.73
CA PRO A 22 15.87 -2.01 15.45
C PRO A 22 15.19 -2.25 16.81
N LYS A 23 15.41 -1.33 17.76
CA LYS A 23 14.70 -1.36 19.03
C LYS A 23 13.18 -1.27 18.77
N LEU A 24 12.45 -2.31 19.18
CA LEU A 24 11.01 -2.39 18.97
C LEU A 24 10.25 -1.38 19.84
N GLN A 25 9.39 -0.59 19.19
CA GLN A 25 8.57 0.45 19.82
C GLN A 25 7.09 0.23 19.50
N GLY A 26 6.22 0.58 20.45
CA GLY A 26 4.77 0.39 20.32
C GLY A 26 4.28 -0.98 20.80
N ARG A 27 3.00 -1.26 20.48
CA ARG A 27 2.32 -2.52 20.79
C ARG A 27 2.32 -3.41 19.56
N PHE A 28 2.51 -4.70 19.75
CA PHE A 28 2.60 -5.67 18.67
C PHE A 28 1.48 -6.70 18.80
N LEU A 29 1.05 -7.20 17.65
CA LEU A 29 0.10 -8.29 17.54
C LEU A 29 0.82 -9.50 16.96
N ALA A 30 0.88 -10.57 17.75
CA ALA A 30 1.48 -11.84 17.39
C ALA A 30 0.37 -12.77 16.86
N THR A 31 0.44 -13.07 15.57
CA THR A 31 -0.56 -13.86 14.83
C THR A 31 -0.10 -15.31 14.64
N GLU A 32 -0.92 -16.13 13.98
CA GLU A 32 -0.58 -17.49 13.54
C GLU A 32 -0.06 -18.39 14.68
N ASN A 33 1.09 -19.03 14.49
CA ASN A 33 1.66 -19.98 15.44
C ASN A 33 1.89 -19.38 16.83
N PHE A 34 2.14 -18.07 16.95
CA PHE A 34 2.20 -17.40 18.25
C PHE A 34 0.85 -17.47 18.97
N PHE A 35 -0.22 -17.13 18.25
CA PHE A 35 -1.58 -17.20 18.76
C PHE A 35 -2.01 -18.63 19.08
N TYR A 36 -1.80 -19.59 18.16
CA TYR A 36 -2.21 -20.98 18.39
C TYR A 36 -1.44 -21.63 19.53
N THR A 37 -0.16 -21.30 19.73
CA THR A 37 0.60 -21.76 20.89
C THR A 37 0.07 -21.16 22.19
N SER A 38 -0.22 -19.85 22.22
CA SER A 38 -0.88 -19.21 23.38
C SER A 38 -2.21 -19.88 23.72
N LYS A 39 -3.03 -20.12 22.69
CA LYS A 39 -4.34 -20.75 22.81
C LYS A 39 -4.24 -22.19 23.32
N PHE A 40 -3.27 -22.95 22.85
CA PHE A 40 -2.99 -24.32 23.31
C PHE A 40 -2.71 -24.36 24.82
N PHE A 41 -1.84 -23.47 25.30
CA PHE A 41 -1.51 -23.36 26.73
C PHE A 41 -2.56 -22.61 27.56
N LYS A 42 -3.64 -22.14 26.95
CA LYS A 42 -4.74 -21.40 27.60
C LYS A 42 -4.25 -20.14 28.33
N LEU A 43 -3.26 -19.45 27.78
CA LEU A 43 -2.65 -18.26 28.38
C LEU A 43 -3.47 -16.97 28.20
N GLY A 44 -4.54 -17.02 27.40
CA GLY A 44 -5.35 -15.86 27.08
C GLY A 44 -4.75 -14.96 25.99
N PRO A 45 -5.32 -13.76 25.76
CA PRO A 45 -4.94 -12.89 24.64
C PRO A 45 -3.74 -11.99 24.92
N THR A 46 -3.32 -11.83 26.19
CA THR A 46 -2.26 -10.90 26.63
C THR A 46 -1.23 -11.53 27.57
N PRO A 47 -0.75 -12.76 27.35
CA PRO A 47 0.32 -13.31 28.18
C PRO A 47 1.63 -12.55 28.00
N ILE A 48 2.41 -12.52 29.08
CA ILE A 48 3.80 -12.07 29.06
C ILE A 48 4.73 -13.23 28.67
N LEU A 49 5.94 -12.94 28.21
CA LEU A 49 6.86 -14.00 27.73
C LEU A 49 7.27 -14.96 28.85
N SER A 50 7.29 -14.53 30.11
CA SER A 50 7.53 -15.42 31.25
C SER A 50 6.45 -16.49 31.40
N ASP A 51 5.21 -16.25 30.94
CA ASP A 51 4.15 -17.25 30.98
C ASP A 51 4.48 -18.40 30.03
N PHE A 52 4.91 -18.10 28.79
CA PHE A 52 5.38 -19.11 27.83
C PHE A 52 6.59 -19.87 28.35
N MET A 53 7.55 -19.19 28.97
CA MET A 53 8.72 -19.81 29.56
C MET A 53 8.33 -20.80 30.67
N LEU A 54 7.40 -20.41 31.54
CA LEU A 54 6.94 -21.24 32.65
C LEU A 54 6.17 -22.47 32.16
N VAL A 55 5.12 -22.27 31.34
CA VAL A 55 4.30 -23.39 30.85
C VAL A 55 5.08 -24.29 29.90
N GLY A 56 5.96 -23.70 29.08
CA GLY A 56 6.85 -24.44 28.19
C GLY A 56 7.81 -25.33 28.97
N LYS A 57 8.47 -24.80 30.01
CA LYS A 57 9.37 -25.60 30.86
C LYS A 57 8.65 -26.76 31.54
N TYR A 58 7.44 -26.52 32.06
CA TYR A 58 6.64 -27.58 32.68
C TYR A 58 6.23 -28.63 31.64
N PHE A 59 5.68 -28.20 30.50
CA PHE A 59 5.20 -29.08 29.45
C PHE A 59 6.30 -29.90 28.78
N CYS A 60 7.45 -29.28 28.47
CA CYS A 60 8.61 -29.96 27.89
C CYS A 60 9.31 -30.93 28.85
N GLY A 61 9.16 -30.73 30.16
CA GLY A 61 9.78 -31.57 31.19
C GLY A 61 8.88 -32.70 31.70
N GLU A 62 7.62 -32.77 31.23
CA GLU A 62 6.63 -33.75 31.66
C GLU A 62 6.82 -35.09 30.94
N ASP A 63 6.42 -36.19 31.60
CA ASP A 63 6.48 -37.52 30.98
C ASP A 63 5.47 -37.66 29.82
N PHE A 64 5.89 -38.35 28.76
CA PHE A 64 5.07 -38.54 27.56
C PHE A 64 3.74 -39.24 27.85
N LEU A 65 3.71 -40.24 28.73
CA LEU A 65 2.48 -40.95 29.08
C LEU A 65 1.51 -40.04 29.81
N THR A 66 2.01 -39.21 30.73
CA THR A 66 1.23 -38.20 31.45
C THR A 66 0.65 -37.14 30.50
N LEU A 67 1.44 -36.68 29.53
CA LEU A 67 0.97 -35.76 28.49
C LEU A 67 -0.12 -36.40 27.61
N LYS A 68 0.05 -37.67 27.21
CA LYS A 68 -0.93 -38.40 26.42
C LYS A 68 -2.25 -38.62 27.15
N GLU A 69 -2.20 -38.90 28.45
CA GLU A 69 -3.40 -39.01 29.29
C GLU A 69 -4.15 -37.67 29.37
N LYS A 70 -3.42 -36.56 29.53
CA LYS A 70 -3.99 -35.21 29.64
C LYS A 70 -4.50 -34.66 28.31
N TYR A 71 -3.86 -35.00 27.20
CA TYR A 71 -4.15 -34.50 25.85
C TYR A 71 -4.43 -35.65 24.87
N GLN A 72 -5.53 -36.35 25.09
CA GLN A 72 -5.86 -37.60 24.38
C GLN A 72 -6.03 -37.45 22.86
N THR A 73 -6.29 -36.23 22.37
CA THR A 73 -6.53 -35.93 20.96
C THR A 73 -5.27 -35.47 20.21
N LEU A 74 -4.12 -35.35 20.87
CA LEU A 74 -2.88 -34.89 20.24
C LEU A 74 -2.02 -36.07 19.83
N GLU A 75 -1.38 -35.94 18.67
CA GLU A 75 -0.40 -36.90 18.21
C GLU A 75 0.95 -36.68 18.90
N ALA A 76 1.80 -37.71 18.90
CA ALA A 76 3.12 -37.65 19.55
C ALA A 76 3.97 -36.46 19.05
N GLU A 77 3.87 -36.17 17.75
CA GLU A 77 4.58 -35.08 17.08
C GLU A 77 4.11 -33.69 17.55
N ASP A 78 2.83 -33.54 17.93
CA ASP A 78 2.28 -32.28 18.40
C ASP A 78 2.89 -31.87 19.74
N PHE A 79 3.20 -32.80 20.64
CA PHE A 79 3.88 -32.49 21.91
C PHE A 79 5.25 -31.88 21.65
N SER A 80 6.02 -32.47 20.75
CA SER A 80 7.33 -31.91 20.35
C SER A 80 7.17 -30.53 19.71
N ARG A 81 6.14 -30.34 18.88
CA ARG A 81 5.84 -29.06 18.24
C ARG A 81 5.50 -27.98 19.27
N TYR A 82 4.60 -28.24 20.22
CA TYR A 82 4.24 -27.24 21.24
C TYR A 82 5.37 -26.97 22.22
N CYS A 83 6.15 -27.98 22.59
CA CYS A 83 7.35 -27.80 23.38
C CYS A 83 8.33 -26.86 22.65
N PHE A 84 8.67 -27.17 21.40
CA PHE A 84 9.54 -26.33 20.57
C PHE A 84 8.96 -24.92 20.39
N SER A 85 7.69 -24.79 20.05
CA SER A 85 7.03 -23.48 19.87
C SER A 85 7.11 -22.62 21.13
N SER A 86 6.86 -23.19 22.31
CA SER A 86 6.95 -22.44 23.56
C SER A 86 8.36 -21.88 23.82
N ALA A 87 9.40 -22.68 23.57
CA ALA A 87 10.79 -22.25 23.70
C ALA A 87 11.21 -21.27 22.60
N TYR A 88 10.76 -21.50 21.37
CA TYR A 88 11.08 -20.67 20.22
C TYR A 88 10.47 -19.27 20.34
N ILE A 89 9.23 -19.14 20.82
CA ILE A 89 8.59 -17.85 21.06
C ILE A 89 9.44 -16.99 22.01
N VAL A 90 9.89 -17.57 23.12
CA VAL A 90 10.75 -16.87 24.09
C VAL A 90 12.10 -16.53 23.46
N ALA A 91 12.77 -17.48 22.81
CA ALA A 91 14.10 -17.26 22.23
C ALA A 91 14.08 -16.21 21.09
N LEU A 92 13.03 -16.18 20.29
CA LEU A 92 12.88 -15.19 19.23
C LEU A 92 12.56 -13.80 19.81
N LEU A 93 11.52 -13.70 20.64
CA LEU A 93 11.01 -12.40 21.09
C LEU A 93 11.88 -11.77 22.20
N HIS A 94 12.34 -12.58 23.16
CA HIS A 94 13.22 -12.10 24.23
C HIS A 94 14.67 -12.00 23.74
N ASP A 95 15.29 -13.12 23.38
CA ASP A 95 16.74 -13.15 23.15
C ASP A 95 17.12 -12.45 21.84
N SER A 96 16.28 -12.53 20.81
CA SER A 96 16.57 -11.98 19.48
C SER A 96 15.92 -10.60 19.24
N PHE A 97 14.73 -10.32 19.76
CA PHE A 97 14.08 -9.03 19.54
C PHE A 97 14.18 -8.06 20.73
N GLY A 98 14.70 -8.53 21.86
CA GLY A 98 14.95 -7.69 23.05
C GLY A 98 13.69 -7.26 23.78
N ILE A 99 12.58 -8.00 23.64
CA ILE A 99 11.35 -7.77 24.42
C ILE A 99 11.57 -8.32 25.83
N ALA A 100 11.29 -7.53 26.87
CA ALA A 100 11.47 -8.00 28.25
C ALA A 100 10.50 -9.14 28.59
N LEU A 101 10.87 -10.03 29.52
CA LEU A 101 10.06 -11.19 29.86
C LEU A 101 8.69 -10.83 30.45
N ASP A 102 8.61 -9.68 31.12
CA ASP A 102 7.44 -9.09 31.78
C ASP A 102 6.76 -7.99 30.94
N ASP A 103 7.16 -7.83 29.68
CA ASP A 103 6.62 -6.79 28.79
C ASP A 103 5.18 -7.14 28.34
N ASN A 104 4.25 -6.20 28.54
CA ASN A 104 2.83 -6.34 28.20
C ASN A 104 2.44 -5.72 26.85
N ARG A 105 3.41 -5.35 26.01
CA ARG A 105 3.17 -4.76 24.68
C ARG A 105 2.75 -5.78 23.63
N LEU A 106 2.86 -7.08 23.92
CA LEU A 106 2.43 -8.16 23.03
C LEU A 106 0.96 -8.53 23.25
N GLN A 107 0.22 -8.65 22.16
CA GLN A 107 -1.11 -9.23 22.11
C GLN A 107 -1.11 -10.41 21.16
N TYR A 108 -1.92 -11.43 21.42
CA TYR A 108 -1.98 -12.66 20.62
C TYR A 108 -3.39 -12.82 20.06
N ALA A 109 -3.53 -12.72 18.75
CA ALA A 109 -4.81 -12.89 18.05
C ALA A 109 -4.59 -13.32 16.61
N ASN A 110 -5.49 -14.13 16.05
CA ASN A 110 -5.50 -14.45 14.62
C ASN A 110 -6.70 -13.86 13.86
N GLN A 111 -7.50 -13.02 14.52
CA GLN A 111 -8.66 -12.38 13.92
C GLN A 111 -8.97 -11.04 14.61
N VAL A 112 -9.59 -10.14 13.86
CA VAL A 112 -10.19 -8.90 14.37
C VAL A 112 -11.66 -8.89 13.96
N GLY A 113 -12.55 -8.92 14.95
CA GLY A 113 -13.98 -9.14 14.69
C GLY A 113 -14.19 -10.50 14.02
N SER A 114 -14.79 -10.49 12.82
CA SER A 114 -15.02 -11.67 11.99
C SER A 114 -13.97 -11.86 10.88
N THR A 115 -12.89 -11.08 10.87
CA THR A 115 -11.87 -11.09 9.81
C THR A 115 -10.59 -11.74 10.31
N GLU A 116 -10.13 -12.78 9.63
CA GLU A 116 -8.85 -13.45 9.91
C GLU A 116 -7.67 -12.56 9.50
N LEU A 117 -6.62 -12.59 10.32
CA LEU A 117 -5.41 -11.78 10.11
C LEU A 117 -4.38 -12.57 9.33
N GLU A 118 -4.39 -12.40 8.02
CA GLU A 118 -3.40 -13.04 7.14
C GLU A 118 -2.65 -12.03 6.28
N TRP A 119 -1.40 -12.35 5.96
CA TRP A 119 -0.63 -11.57 4.98
C TRP A 119 -1.29 -11.56 3.60
N ALA A 120 -2.04 -12.62 3.26
CA ALA A 120 -2.78 -12.75 2.01
C ALA A 120 -3.87 -11.68 1.87
N LEU A 121 -4.57 -11.35 2.97
CA LEU A 121 -5.55 -10.26 2.99
C LEU A 121 -4.89 -8.91 2.68
N GLY A 122 -3.73 -8.64 3.28
CA GLY A 122 -2.95 -7.43 2.99
C GLY A 122 -2.52 -7.35 1.52
N ALA A 123 -2.04 -8.46 0.97
CA ALA A 123 -1.68 -8.57 -0.44
C ALA A 123 -2.88 -8.33 -1.37
N PHE A 124 -4.05 -8.90 -1.03
CA PHE A 124 -5.30 -8.69 -1.75
C PHE A 124 -5.72 -7.22 -1.73
N ILE A 125 -5.72 -6.57 -0.56
CA ILE A 125 -6.06 -5.14 -0.44
C ILE A 125 -5.11 -4.29 -1.29
N MET A 126 -3.80 -4.53 -1.19
CA MET A 126 -2.79 -3.80 -1.94
C MET A 126 -2.97 -3.99 -3.46
N HIS A 127 -3.23 -5.21 -3.92
CA HIS A 127 -3.44 -5.51 -5.32
C HIS A 127 -4.69 -4.81 -5.86
N ASN A 128 -5.82 -4.89 -5.15
CA ASN A 128 -7.07 -4.26 -5.58
C ASN A 128 -6.98 -2.73 -5.57
N MET A 129 -6.32 -2.14 -4.56
CA MET A 129 -6.13 -0.70 -4.49
C MET A 129 -5.25 -0.18 -5.65
N SER A 130 -4.25 -0.96 -6.06
CA SER A 130 -3.42 -0.61 -7.23
C SER A 130 -4.23 -0.59 -8.54
N ASN A 131 -5.12 -1.57 -8.72
CA ASN A 131 -6.01 -1.65 -9.90
C ASN A 131 -7.02 -0.51 -9.95
N LEU A 132 -7.55 -0.07 -8.80
CA LEU A 132 -8.47 1.07 -8.72
C LEU A 132 -7.78 2.37 -9.17
N ASN A 133 -6.54 2.59 -8.74
CA ASN A 133 -5.78 3.79 -9.12
C ASN A 133 -5.43 3.82 -10.61
N THR A 134 -5.05 2.68 -11.20
CA THR A 134 -4.75 2.61 -12.64
C THR A 134 -5.99 2.77 -13.51
N ASN A 135 -7.12 2.18 -13.11
CA ASN A 135 -8.36 2.25 -13.88
C ASN A 135 -8.95 3.67 -13.87
N HIS A 136 -8.95 4.35 -12.72
CA HIS A 136 -9.39 5.76 -12.65
C HIS A 136 -8.46 6.70 -13.43
N ALA A 137 -7.15 6.49 -13.37
CA ALA A 137 -6.20 7.31 -14.14
C ALA A 137 -6.40 7.12 -15.66
N TYR A 138 -6.63 5.89 -16.12
CA TYR A 138 -6.91 5.57 -17.52
C TYR A 138 -8.22 6.22 -18.01
N GLU A 139 -9.31 6.07 -17.25
CA GLU A 139 -10.62 6.63 -17.62
C GLU A 139 -10.61 8.16 -17.67
N ILE A 140 -10.00 8.83 -16.69
CA ILE A 140 -9.88 10.29 -16.68
C ILE A 140 -9.02 10.76 -17.87
N THR A 141 -7.91 10.08 -18.15
CA THR A 141 -7.04 10.44 -19.28
C THR A 141 -7.74 10.24 -20.63
N ALA A 142 -8.53 9.18 -20.77
CA ALA A 142 -9.32 8.91 -21.97
C ALA A 142 -10.42 9.97 -22.17
N LEU A 143 -11.17 10.32 -21.12
CA LEU A 143 -12.19 11.37 -21.16
C LEU A 143 -11.60 12.74 -21.51
N VAL A 144 -10.46 13.10 -20.90
CA VAL A 144 -9.76 14.37 -21.18
C VAL A 144 -9.26 14.40 -22.62
N ARG A 145 -8.69 13.31 -23.13
CA ARG A 145 -8.18 13.25 -24.52
C ARG A 145 -9.30 13.42 -25.55
N CYS A 146 -10.45 12.77 -25.35
CA CYS A 146 -11.61 12.93 -26.22
C CYS A 146 -12.15 14.37 -26.21
N ASN A 147 -12.25 15.00 -25.04
CA ASN A 147 -12.73 16.37 -24.92
C ASN A 147 -11.79 17.38 -25.60
N ILE A 148 -10.48 17.26 -25.42
CA ILE A 148 -9.50 18.14 -26.08
C ILE A 148 -9.56 18.00 -27.60
N ALA A 149 -9.63 16.77 -28.13
CA ALA A 149 -9.73 16.54 -29.56
C ALA A 149 -11.00 17.16 -30.17
N SER A 150 -12.14 17.02 -29.49
CA SER A 150 -13.41 17.59 -29.91
C SER A 150 -13.39 19.13 -29.89
N ILE A 151 -12.83 19.73 -28.83
CA ILE A 151 -12.70 21.19 -28.69
C ILE A 151 -11.76 21.76 -29.78
N LEU A 152 -10.62 21.11 -30.04
CA LEU A 152 -9.69 21.55 -31.08
C LEU A 152 -10.32 21.50 -32.47
N SER A 153 -11.08 20.44 -32.76
CA SER A 153 -11.84 20.31 -34.02
C SER A 153 -12.82 21.47 -34.21
N LEU A 154 -13.60 21.79 -33.16
CA LEU A 154 -14.55 22.92 -33.19
C LEU A 154 -13.84 24.25 -33.43
N PHE A 155 -12.70 24.48 -32.77
CA PHE A 155 -11.93 25.72 -32.92
C PHE A 155 -11.41 25.90 -34.35
N VAL A 156 -10.90 24.83 -34.97
CA VAL A 156 -10.46 24.86 -36.37
C VAL A 156 -11.61 25.24 -37.31
N VAL A 157 -12.81 24.66 -37.11
CA VAL A 157 -13.99 25.00 -37.91
C VAL A 157 -14.36 26.47 -37.75
N ILE A 158 -14.37 27.00 -36.52
CA ILE A 158 -14.68 28.41 -36.24
C ILE A 158 -13.67 29.34 -36.93
N VAL A 159 -12.37 29.03 -36.87
CA VAL A 159 -11.32 29.82 -37.53
C VAL A 159 -11.50 29.82 -39.05
N LEU A 160 -11.81 28.67 -39.65
CA LEU A 160 -12.07 28.57 -41.09
C LEU A 160 -13.30 29.38 -41.50
N LEU A 161 -14.38 29.34 -40.72
CA LEU A 161 -15.58 30.13 -40.95
C LEU A 161 -15.30 31.63 -40.83
N ALA A 162 -14.58 32.05 -39.78
CA ALA A 162 -14.19 33.44 -39.59
C ALA A 162 -13.30 33.94 -40.74
N PHE A 163 -12.38 33.11 -41.23
CA PHE A 163 -11.52 33.43 -42.36
C PHE A 163 -12.32 33.54 -43.67
N ALA A 164 -13.27 32.64 -43.91
CA ALA A 164 -14.17 32.71 -45.06
C ALA A 164 -15.02 34.00 -45.03
N VAL A 165 -15.61 34.33 -43.87
CA VAL A 165 -16.35 35.58 -43.67
C VAL A 165 -15.45 36.79 -43.91
N TRP A 166 -14.21 36.77 -43.40
CA TRP A 166 -13.25 37.85 -43.60
C TRP A 166 -12.88 38.05 -45.07
N ILE A 167 -12.68 36.96 -45.84
CA ILE A 167 -12.46 37.02 -47.29
C ILE A 167 -13.68 37.62 -48.00
N VAL A 168 -14.89 37.14 -47.70
CA VAL A 168 -16.12 37.65 -48.32
C VAL A 168 -16.31 39.14 -48.02
N LEU A 169 -16.05 39.57 -46.78
CA LEU A 169 -16.08 40.98 -46.40
C LEU A 169 -15.04 41.81 -47.16
N ARG A 170 -13.81 41.28 -47.35
CA ARG A 170 -12.79 41.95 -48.18
C ARG A 170 -13.18 42.03 -49.65
N TRP A 171 -13.80 40.99 -50.21
CA TRP A 171 -14.28 40.97 -51.60
C TRP A 171 -15.46 41.93 -51.81
N ARG A 172 -16.30 42.12 -50.79
CA ARG A 172 -17.43 43.07 -50.83
C ARG A 172 -17.03 44.53 -50.61
N LYS A 173 -15.81 44.85 -50.16
CA LYS A 173 -15.38 46.24 -50.05
C LYS A 173 -14.97 46.77 -51.43
N PRO A 174 -15.75 47.66 -52.07
CA PRO A 174 -15.26 48.35 -53.25
C PRO A 174 -14.06 49.22 -52.87
N GLN A 175 -13.00 49.18 -53.67
CA GLN A 175 -11.86 50.09 -53.51
C GLN A 175 -12.35 51.50 -53.85
N LEU A 176 -12.70 52.29 -52.84
CA LEU A 176 -13.11 53.68 -53.01
C LEU A 176 -11.84 54.52 -53.05
N LYS A 177 -11.58 55.19 -54.18
CA LYS A 177 -10.48 56.14 -54.33
C LYS A 177 -11.06 57.55 -54.17
N THR A 178 -10.62 58.25 -53.13
CA THR A 178 -10.89 59.67 -52.94
C THR A 178 -9.90 60.47 -53.79
N ILE A 179 -10.41 61.22 -54.76
CA ILE A 179 -9.64 62.13 -55.60
C ILE A 179 -10.08 63.55 -55.27
N TYR A 180 -9.12 64.46 -55.03
CA TYR A 180 -9.40 65.87 -54.75
C TYR A 180 -9.43 66.64 -56.07
N ASP A 181 -10.60 67.17 -56.41
CA ASP A 181 -10.79 67.97 -57.61
C ASP A 181 -10.40 69.42 -57.30
N LEU A 182 -9.22 69.83 -57.77
CA LEU A 182 -8.66 71.17 -57.56
C LEU A 182 -9.48 72.27 -58.26
N GLU A 183 -10.25 71.94 -59.29
CA GLU A 183 -11.04 72.91 -60.05
C GLU A 183 -12.35 73.27 -59.34
N LYS A 184 -12.92 72.30 -58.60
CA LYS A 184 -14.20 72.44 -57.88
C LYS A 184 -14.07 72.50 -56.36
N GLY A 185 -12.84 72.46 -55.82
CA GLY A 185 -12.56 72.59 -54.39
C GLY A 185 -13.22 71.52 -53.51
N ARG A 186 -13.47 70.32 -54.03
CA ARG A 186 -14.25 69.27 -53.34
C ARG A 186 -13.66 67.88 -53.56
N TYR A 187 -13.85 67.02 -52.55
CA TYR A 187 -13.48 65.60 -52.64
C TYR A 187 -14.54 64.82 -53.44
N ILE A 188 -14.10 64.02 -54.41
CA ILE A 188 -14.96 63.09 -55.15
C ILE A 188 -14.58 61.66 -54.76
N ILE A 189 -15.58 60.89 -54.31
CA ILE A 189 -15.42 59.48 -53.99
C ILE A 189 -15.76 58.69 -55.26
N THR A 190 -14.76 58.04 -55.87
CA THR A 190 -14.96 57.20 -57.06
C THR A 190 -14.81 55.72 -56.72
N ARG A 191 -15.70 54.90 -57.27
CA ARG A 191 -15.66 53.44 -57.12
C ARG A 191 -14.68 52.89 -58.14
N VAL A 192 -13.54 52.34 -57.71
CA VAL A 192 -12.63 51.63 -58.60
C VAL A 192 -13.16 50.21 -58.76
N ASN A 193 -13.81 49.94 -59.89
CA ASN A 193 -14.02 48.58 -60.34
C ASN A 193 -12.71 48.11 -60.97
N ARG A 194 -12.22 46.93 -60.58
CA ARG A 194 -11.10 46.29 -61.27
C ARG A 194 -11.57 45.78 -62.63
#